data_AF-A0A1F8N931-F1
#
_entry.id   AF-A0A1F8N931-F1
#
_cell.length_a   1.000
_cell.length_b   1.000
_cell.length_c   1.000
_cell.angle_alpha   90.00
_cell.angle_beta   90.00
_cell.angle_gamma   90.00
#
_symmetry.space_group_name_H-M   'P 1'
#
loop_
_entity.id
_entity.type
_entity.pdbx_description
1 polymer ?
#
loop_
_entity_poly.entity_id
_entity_poly.type
_entity_poly.pdbx_seq_one_letter_code
_entity_poly.pdbx_strand_id
1 'polypeptide(L)'
;MTHTNHRQGVRENLMNDWVMLSLPYRGPPVIMEKVDKYNEICRRHRPINPDGARAWYIWVFDSREKMEAALKELAEAEIGLPVVVSGLFDEVAECCQRAGTRAHTVNQSLGFWGRTERLPRREVLEITTMCGHGLVAPSLVWHLAE
;
A
#
# COMPACT_ATOMS: atom_id res chain seq x y z
N MET A 1 -0.25 3.77 -8.52
CA MET A 1 -0.67 2.46 -8.00
C MET A 1 -1.31 2.69 -6.66
N THR A 2 -2.60 2.42 -6.52
CA THR A 2 -3.22 2.42 -5.21
C THR A 2 -3.11 1.00 -4.69
N HIS A 3 -2.32 0.81 -3.63
CA HIS A 3 -2.37 -0.40 -2.85
C HIS A 3 -3.73 -0.38 -2.13
N THR A 4 -4.81 -0.77 -2.82
CA THR A 4 -6.20 -0.59 -2.34
C THR A 4 -6.98 -1.88 -2.16
N ASN A 5 -6.43 -3.03 -2.55
CA ASN A 5 -7.13 -4.30 -2.39
C ASN A 5 -6.84 -4.96 -1.03
N HIS A 6 -7.04 -4.22 0.06
CA HIS A 6 -6.58 -4.63 1.40
C HIS A 6 -7.71 -4.99 2.36
N ARG A 7 -8.92 -4.51 2.09
CA ARG A 7 -10.16 -4.91 2.75
C ARG A 7 -11.37 -4.38 1.97
N GLN A 8 -12.54 -4.94 2.23
CA GLN A 8 -13.81 -4.39 1.76
C GLN A 8 -14.32 -3.32 2.75
N GLY A 9 -15.05 -2.33 2.26
CA GLY A 9 -15.53 -1.22 3.07
C GLY A 9 -16.48 -0.29 2.34
N VAL A 10 -17.01 0.69 3.07
CA VAL A 10 -17.79 1.81 2.51
C VAL A 10 -16.84 2.96 2.21
N ARG A 11 -17.23 3.86 1.29
CA ARG A 11 -16.40 5.02 0.92
C ARG A 11 -15.91 5.79 2.16
N GLU A 12 -16.80 6.01 3.13
CA GLU A 12 -16.54 6.75 4.36
C GLU A 12 -15.46 6.09 5.22
N ASN A 13 -15.41 4.76 5.29
CA ASN A 13 -14.41 4.06 6.08
C ASN A 13 -13.09 3.91 5.32
N LEU A 14 -13.13 3.73 3.99
CA LEU A 14 -11.94 3.57 3.16
C LEU A 14 -11.17 4.89 2.99
N MET A 15 -11.84 6.04 3.09
CA MET A 15 -11.18 7.36 3.06
C MET A 15 -10.23 7.60 4.23
N ASN A 16 -10.37 6.85 5.33
CA ASN A 16 -9.51 6.96 6.51
C ASN A 16 -8.44 5.85 6.57
N ASP A 17 -8.30 5.05 5.51
CA ASP A 17 -7.33 3.95 5.47
C ASP A 17 -5.92 4.47 5.18
N TRP A 18 -5.02 4.13 6.09
CA TRP A 18 -3.58 4.31 5.94
C TRP A 18 -2.92 2.98 5.68
N VAL A 19 -2.22 2.87 4.56
CA VAL A 19 -1.65 1.60 4.10
C VAL A 19 -0.14 1.62 4.29
N MET A 20 0.37 0.65 5.04
CA MET A 20 1.79 0.33 5.14
C MET A 20 2.09 -0.99 4.45
N LEU A 21 3.12 -0.99 3.62
CA LEU A 21 3.48 -2.10 2.75
C LEU A 21 4.98 -2.33 2.83
N SER A 22 5.40 -3.59 3.03
CA SER A 22 6.81 -3.98 2.86
C SER A 22 6.94 -5.11 1.86
N LEU A 23 7.87 -4.97 0.91
CA LEU A 23 8.09 -5.93 -0.16
C LEU A 23 9.53 -6.43 -0.19
N PRO A 24 9.92 -7.24 0.79
CA PRO A 24 11.18 -7.93 0.69
C PRO A 24 11.15 -8.92 -0.46
N TYR A 25 12.29 -9.04 -1.14
CA TYR A 25 12.57 -10.18 -1.99
C TYR A 25 12.40 -11.48 -1.17
N ARG A 26 11.61 -12.44 -1.66
CA ARG A 26 11.50 -13.77 -1.05
C ARG A 26 12.84 -14.50 -1.22
N GLY A 27 13.73 -14.31 -0.26
CA GLY A 27 15.10 -14.79 -0.29
C GLY A 27 15.48 -15.53 1.00
N PRO A 28 16.71 -15.34 1.52
CA PRO A 28 17.24 -16.11 2.64
C PRO A 28 16.44 -15.93 3.95
N PRO A 29 16.53 -16.89 4.89
CA PRO A 29 15.80 -16.88 6.17
C PRO A 29 15.92 -15.57 6.97
N VAL A 30 17.07 -14.89 6.91
CA VAL A 30 17.31 -13.60 7.56
C VAL A 30 16.31 -12.50 7.14
N ILE A 31 15.78 -12.56 5.92
CA ILE A 31 14.75 -11.62 5.47
C ILE A 31 13.41 -11.91 6.16
N MET A 32 13.11 -13.20 6.39
CA MET A 32 11.88 -13.62 7.04
C MET A 32 11.84 -13.21 8.52
N GLU A 33 12.96 -13.24 9.22
CA GLU A 33 13.05 -12.74 10.61
C GLU A 33 12.69 -11.24 10.68
N LYS A 34 13.16 -10.44 9.71
CA LYS A 34 12.80 -9.02 9.64
C LYS A 34 11.32 -8.83 9.33
N VAL A 35 10.76 -9.65 8.44
CA VAL A 35 9.34 -9.65 8.09
C VAL A 35 8.49 -9.97 9.31
N ASP A 36 8.90 -10.97 10.09
CA ASP A 36 8.20 -11.36 11.30
C ASP A 36 8.21 -10.23 12.31
N LYS A 37 9.35 -9.54 12.46
CA LYS A 37 9.44 -8.35 13.32
C LYS A 37 8.57 -7.19 12.81
N TYR A 38 8.55 -6.93 11.51
CA TYR A 38 7.67 -5.94 10.89
C TYR A 38 6.19 -6.25 11.19
N ASN A 39 5.77 -7.51 11.02
CA ASN A 39 4.41 -7.94 11.29
C ASN A 39 4.06 -7.87 12.79
N GLU A 40 4.98 -8.25 13.66
CA GLU A 40 4.83 -8.13 15.12
C GLU A 40 4.59 -6.67 15.54
N ILE A 41 5.41 -5.73 15.03
CA ILE A 41 5.25 -4.30 15.31
C ILE A 41 3.89 -3.82 14.80
N CYS A 42 3.56 -4.06 13.53
CA CYS A 42 2.30 -3.58 12.96
C CYS A 42 1.08 -4.08 13.73
N ARG A 43 1.06 -5.36 14.16
CA ARG A 43 -0.04 -5.92 14.96
C ARG A 43 -0.29 -5.21 16.28
N ARG A 44 0.77 -4.75 16.97
CA ARG A 44 0.61 -4.04 18.25
C ARG A 44 -0.19 -2.75 18.12
N HIS A 45 -0.21 -2.16 16.91
CA HIS A 45 -0.94 -0.94 16.59
C HIS A 45 -2.33 -1.21 15.99
N ARG A 46 -2.85 -2.44 16.12
CA ARG A 46 -4.25 -2.83 15.83
C ARG A 46 -4.70 -2.46 14.41
N PRO A 47 -4.06 -3.02 13.37
CA PRO A 47 -4.50 -2.85 12.00
C PRO A 47 -5.89 -3.49 11.81
N ILE A 48 -6.62 -3.03 10.81
CA ILE A 48 -8.01 -3.41 10.55
C ILE A 48 -8.17 -4.52 9.49
N ASN A 49 -7.11 -4.82 8.74
CA ASN A 49 -7.13 -5.91 7.78
C ASN A 49 -6.72 -7.24 8.46
N PRO A 50 -7.30 -8.38 8.03
CA PRO A 50 -7.05 -9.67 8.66
C PRO A 50 -5.60 -10.12 8.50
N ASP A 51 -5.10 -10.84 9.51
CA ASP A 51 -3.84 -11.57 9.48
C ASP A 51 -3.78 -12.47 8.23
N GLY A 52 -2.88 -12.17 7.30
CA GLY A 52 -2.68 -13.00 6.11
C GLY A 52 -2.91 -12.35 4.75
N ALA A 53 -2.80 -11.02 4.62
CA ALA A 53 -2.52 -10.35 3.34
C ALA A 53 -1.10 -10.72 2.83
N ARG A 54 -0.90 -12.02 2.54
CA ARG A 54 0.40 -12.71 2.38
C ARG A 54 1.11 -12.44 1.06
N ALA A 55 0.43 -11.84 0.10
CA ALA A 55 1.06 -11.59 -1.18
C ALA A 55 2.12 -10.47 -1.10
N TRP A 56 1.98 -9.53 -0.13
CA TRP A 56 2.75 -8.27 -0.14
C TRP A 56 3.01 -7.66 1.27
N TYR A 57 2.83 -8.37 2.40
CA TYR A 57 2.99 -7.85 3.80
C TYR A 57 2.38 -6.46 4.01
N ILE A 58 1.06 -6.38 3.81
CA ILE A 58 0.31 -5.15 3.91
C ILE A 58 -0.43 -5.07 5.25
N TRP A 59 -0.36 -3.90 5.86
CA TRP A 59 -1.16 -3.51 7.01
C TRP A 59 -1.93 -2.22 6.72
N VAL A 60 -3.20 -2.20 7.15
CA VAL A 60 -4.10 -1.06 7.01
C VAL A 60 -4.47 -0.58 8.40
N PHE A 61 -4.42 0.72 8.61
CA PHE A 61 -4.85 1.38 9.83
C PHE A 61 -6.01 2.33 9.49
N ASP A 62 -7.07 2.32 10.29
CA ASP A 62 -8.26 3.19 10.18
C ASP A 62 -8.04 4.59 10.78
N SER A 63 -6.81 4.91 11.19
CA SER A 63 -6.47 6.22 11.74
C SER A 63 -5.00 6.54 11.51
N ARG A 64 -4.72 7.84 11.34
CA ARG A 64 -3.38 8.38 11.18
C ARG A 64 -2.52 8.08 12.40
N GLU A 65 -3.09 8.18 13.60
CA GLU A 65 -2.38 8.00 14.88
C GLU A 65 -1.86 6.57 15.04
N LYS A 66 -2.67 5.56 14.69
CA LYS A 66 -2.25 4.15 14.74
C LYS A 66 -1.10 3.88 13.76
N MET A 67 -1.20 4.42 12.54
CA MET A 67 -0.15 4.28 11.54
C MET A 67 1.13 5.00 11.96
N GLU A 68 1.04 6.26 12.44
CA GLU A 68 2.19 7.03 12.93
C GLU A 68 2.90 6.31 14.08
N ALA A 69 2.15 5.72 15.03
CA ALA A 69 2.71 4.95 16.12
C ALA A 69 3.46 3.70 15.63
N ALA A 70 2.89 2.97 14.66
CA ALA A 70 3.56 1.83 14.02
C ALA A 70 4.82 2.26 13.26
N LEU A 71 4.74 3.36 12.50
CA LEU A 71 5.87 3.89 11.73
C LEU A 71 7.01 4.35 12.63
N LYS A 72 6.70 5.02 13.74
CA LYS A 72 7.69 5.44 14.74
C LYS A 72 8.43 4.25 15.31
N GLU A 73 7.69 3.23 15.75
CA GLU A 73 8.31 2.04 16.31
C GLU A 73 9.15 1.26 15.27
N LEU A 74 8.70 1.21 14.01
CA LEU A 74 9.49 0.63 12.93
C LEU A 74 10.78 1.41 12.66
N ALA A 75 10.73 2.74 12.71
CA ALA A 75 11.90 3.60 12.54
C ALA A 75 12.91 3.40 13.68
N GLU A 76 12.44 3.32 14.92
CA GLU A 76 13.27 3.06 16.11
C GLU A 76 13.88 1.65 16.12
N ALA A 77 13.17 0.66 15.57
CA ALA A 77 13.62 -0.73 15.54
C ALA A 77 14.73 -1.01 14.51
N GLU A 78 14.96 -0.10 13.56
CA GLU A 78 16.00 -0.19 12.51
C GLU A 78 16.13 -1.58 11.84
N ILE A 79 15.01 -2.27 11.62
CA ILE A 79 14.98 -3.66 11.11
C ILE A 79 15.60 -3.83 9.70
N GLY A 80 15.79 -2.72 8.98
CA GLY A 80 16.38 -2.70 7.65
C GLY A 80 15.48 -3.32 6.58
N LEU A 81 14.15 -3.15 6.71
CA LEU A 81 13.17 -3.44 5.66
C LEU A 81 12.66 -2.13 5.04
N PRO A 82 12.51 -2.07 3.70
CA PRO A 82 11.84 -0.95 3.07
C PRO A 82 10.35 -0.99 3.41
N VAL A 83 9.82 0.15 3.85
CA VAL A 83 8.40 0.34 4.15
C VAL A 83 7.86 1.46 3.27
N VAL A 84 6.81 1.15 2.51
CA VAL A 84 6.05 2.10 1.71
C VAL A 84 4.81 2.48 2.50
N VAL A 85 4.64 3.78 2.73
CA VAL A 85 3.42 4.36 3.31
C VAL A 85 2.64 5.02 2.18
N SER A 86 1.37 4.65 2.01
CA SER A 86 0.49 5.25 1.01
C SER A 86 -0.41 6.30 1.66
N GLY A 87 -0.50 7.48 1.04
CA GLY A 87 -1.31 8.60 1.49
C GLY A 87 -1.01 9.85 0.65
N LEU A 88 -1.59 10.99 1.04
CA LEU A 88 -1.24 12.29 0.46
C LEU A 88 0.20 12.66 0.83
N PHE A 89 0.96 13.24 -0.11
CA PHE A 89 2.41 13.40 0.04
C PHE A 89 2.80 14.28 1.23
N ASP A 90 2.09 15.40 1.42
CA ASP A 90 2.24 16.31 2.54
C ASP A 90 1.90 15.63 3.86
N GLU A 91 0.77 14.93 3.94
CA GLU A 91 0.38 14.25 5.18
C GLU A 91 1.36 13.11 5.54
N VAL A 92 1.79 12.31 4.57
CA VAL A 92 2.79 11.24 4.79
C VAL A 92 4.13 11.84 5.21
N ALA A 93 4.54 12.97 4.62
CA ALA A 93 5.77 13.65 5.02
C ALA A 93 5.73 14.11 6.48
N GLU A 94 4.61 14.67 6.93
CA GLU A 94 4.39 15.01 8.35
C GLU A 94 4.43 13.78 9.25
N CYS A 95 3.77 12.68 8.85
CA CYS A 95 3.78 11.42 9.59
C CYS A 95 5.21 10.90 9.77
N CYS A 96 6.02 10.91 8.71
CA CYS A 96 7.42 10.53 8.77
C CYS A 96 8.20 11.42 9.75
N GLN A 97 8.05 12.74 9.67
CA GLN A 97 8.74 13.66 10.57
C GLN A 97 8.39 13.40 12.04
N ARG A 98 7.11 13.20 12.36
CA ARG A 98 6.64 12.87 13.73
C ARG A 98 7.14 11.52 14.22
N ALA A 99 7.30 10.57 13.30
CA ALA A 99 7.91 9.27 13.56
C ALA A 99 9.45 9.32 13.67
N GLY A 100 10.08 10.50 13.55
CA GLY A 100 11.54 10.65 13.63
C GLY A 100 12.28 10.17 12.38
N THR A 101 11.59 10.06 11.25
CA THR A 101 12.14 9.60 9.97
C THR A 101 11.81 10.56 8.83
N ARG A 102 12.23 10.23 7.60
CA ARG A 102 11.89 10.97 6.39
C ARG A 102 11.64 10.01 5.23
N ALA A 103 10.76 10.40 4.31
CA ALA A 103 10.61 9.67 3.07
C ALA A 103 11.94 9.65 2.29
N HIS A 104 12.41 8.46 1.91
CA HIS A 104 13.61 8.31 1.09
C HIS A 104 13.31 8.53 -0.40
N THR A 105 12.16 8.06 -0.87
CA THR A 105 11.67 8.20 -2.24
C THR A 105 10.16 8.41 -2.24
N VAL A 106 9.64 9.02 -3.30
CA VAL A 106 8.21 9.18 -3.55
C VAL A 106 7.87 8.44 -4.85
N ASN A 107 6.86 7.58 -4.79
CA ASN A 107 6.32 6.93 -5.99
C ASN A 107 5.18 7.79 -6.54
N GLN A 108 5.43 8.47 -7.67
CA GLN A 108 4.43 9.30 -8.34
C GLN A 108 4.06 8.69 -9.69
N SER A 109 2.76 8.43 -9.88
CA SER A 109 2.23 8.05 -11.18
C SER A 109 2.05 9.30 -12.03
N LEU A 110 2.75 9.36 -13.17
CA LEU A 110 2.60 10.47 -14.14
C LEU A 110 1.34 10.33 -15.00
N GLY A 111 0.59 9.24 -14.87
CA GLY A 111 -0.58 8.96 -15.71
C GLY A 111 -0.20 8.40 -17.09
N PHE A 112 -1.16 8.46 -18.02
CA PHE A 112 -0.97 7.98 -19.39
C PHE A 112 -0.39 9.08 -20.29
N TRP A 113 0.59 8.73 -21.10
CA TRP A 113 1.24 9.62 -22.06
C TRP A 113 1.20 9.03 -23.47
N GLY A 114 1.11 9.88 -24.49
CA GLY A 114 1.11 9.48 -25.90
C GLY A 114 -0.28 9.38 -26.52
N ARG A 115 -0.54 8.31 -27.28
CA ARG A 115 -1.80 8.08 -28.03
C ARG A 115 -2.94 7.62 -27.12
N THR A 116 -3.38 8.50 -26.22
CA THR A 116 -4.40 8.21 -25.20
C THR A 116 -5.76 7.87 -25.79
N GLU A 117 -6.02 8.24 -27.04
CA GLU A 117 -7.23 7.88 -27.80
C GLU A 117 -7.34 6.37 -28.08
N ARG A 118 -6.24 5.62 -27.97
CA ARG A 118 -6.22 4.16 -28.14
C ARG A 118 -6.44 3.39 -26.84
N LEU A 119 -6.54 4.08 -25.70
CA LEU A 119 -6.78 3.43 -24.43
C LEU A 119 -8.21 2.86 -24.39
N PRO A 120 -8.44 1.77 -23.63
CA PRO A 120 -9.79 1.36 -23.28
C PRO A 120 -10.60 2.51 -22.67
N ARG A 121 -11.92 2.41 -22.73
CA ARG A 121 -12.83 3.34 -22.06
C ARG A 121 -12.51 3.41 -20.57
N ARG A 122 -12.80 4.55 -19.94
CA ARG A 122 -12.39 4.85 -18.56
C ARG A 122 -12.87 3.80 -17.56
N GLU A 123 -14.09 3.32 -17.71
CA GLU A 123 -14.72 2.33 -16.83
C GLU A 123 -13.93 1.00 -16.82
N VAL A 124 -13.27 0.68 -17.94
CA VAL A 124 -12.42 -0.51 -18.09
C VAL A 124 -11.01 -0.25 -17.56
N LEU A 125 -10.48 0.96 -17.78
CA LEU A 125 -9.20 1.38 -17.19
C LEU A 125 -9.26 1.35 -15.67
N GLU A 126 -10.37 1.76 -15.05
CA GLU A 126 -10.55 1.74 -13.60
C GLU A 126 -10.36 0.34 -13.02
N ILE A 127 -10.75 -0.71 -13.75
CA ILE A 127 -10.57 -2.12 -13.34
C ILE A 127 -9.17 -2.64 -13.70
N THR A 128 -8.75 -2.46 -14.96
CA THR A 128 -7.49 -3.02 -15.47
C THR A 128 -6.25 -2.38 -14.85
N THR A 129 -6.37 -1.15 -14.34
CA THR A 129 -5.25 -0.42 -13.70
C THR A 129 -5.23 -0.53 -12.18
N MET A 130 -6.20 -1.20 -11.54
CA MET A 130 -6.26 -1.29 -10.06
C MET A 130 -4.99 -1.89 -9.45
N CYS A 131 -4.47 -2.97 -10.04
CA CYS A 131 -3.23 -3.58 -9.56
C CYS A 131 -1.98 -2.85 -10.05
N GLY A 132 -2.13 -1.84 -10.93
CA GLY A 132 -1.06 -1.07 -11.58
C GLY A 132 -0.19 -1.85 -12.58
N HIS A 133 -0.21 -3.18 -12.52
CA HIS A 133 0.57 -4.06 -13.39
C HIS A 133 -0.19 -4.47 -14.67
N GLY A 134 -1.47 -4.09 -14.80
CA GLY A 134 -2.26 -4.39 -16.00
C GLY A 134 -2.50 -5.90 -16.21
N LEU A 135 -2.55 -6.69 -15.12
CA LEU A 135 -2.64 -8.15 -15.20
C LEU A 135 -4.02 -8.67 -15.61
N VAL A 136 -5.00 -7.79 -15.82
CA VAL A 136 -6.34 -8.13 -16.31
C VAL A 136 -6.49 -7.59 -17.72
N ALA A 137 -6.77 -8.49 -18.68
CA ALA A 137 -6.98 -8.09 -20.07
C ALA A 137 -8.25 -7.24 -20.21
N PRO A 138 -8.23 -6.11 -20.94
CA PRO A 138 -9.42 -5.29 -21.18
C PRO A 138 -10.60 -6.05 -21.78
N SER A 139 -10.32 -7.02 -22.65
CA SER A 139 -11.35 -7.86 -23.28
C SER A 139 -12.11 -8.75 -22.29
N LEU A 140 -11.43 -9.23 -21.24
CA LEU A 140 -12.08 -9.99 -20.18
C LEU A 140 -13.00 -9.09 -19.37
N VAL A 141 -12.58 -7.85 -19.08
CA VAL A 141 -13.43 -6.88 -18.39
C VAL A 141 -14.67 -6.53 -19.21
N TRP A 142 -14.53 -6.33 -20.53
CA TRP A 142 -15.67 -6.09 -21.41
C TRP A 142 -16.68 -7.24 -21.36
N HIS A 143 -16.20 -8.48 -21.46
CA HIS A 143 -17.08 -9.65 -21.46
C HIS A 143 -17.86 -9.82 -20.14
N LEU A 144 -17.27 -9.45 -19.00
CA LEU A 144 -17.88 -9.63 -17.68
C LEU A 144 -18.72 -8.45 -17.19
N ALA A 145 -18.61 -7.29 -17.84
CA ALA A 145 -19.33 -6.06 -17.47
C ALA A 145 -20.61 -5.83 -18.30
N GLU A 146 -20.84 -6.66 -19.32
CA GLU A 146 -22.12 -6.80 -20.04
C GLU A 146 -23.10 -7.71 -19.29
#